data_AF-E2DTW4-F1
#
_entry.id   AF-E2DTW4-F1
#
_cell.length_a   1.000
_cell.length_b   1.000
_cell.length_c   1.000
_cell.angle_alpha   90.00
_cell.angle_beta   90.00
_cell.angle_gamma   90.00
#
_symmetry.space_group_name_H-M   'P 1'
#
loop_
_entity.id
_entity.type
_entity.pdbx_description
1 polymer ?
#
loop_
_entity_poly.entity_id
_entity_poly.type
_entity_poly.pdbx_seq_one_letter_code
_entity_poly.pdbx_strand_id
1 'polypeptide(L)'
;NSRRALQVLQDIFPKDATEQPSLIIVYFGGNDSVLAHPSGLGQHVPLQEYIQNMTKIAIYLKSLSKKTRIIFLGSPPVNEPQLLGNSDLLGRPFRTNESCRIYSEACLSLCRDLNIKAIDIWSAIQRRKDWREVCF
;
A
#
# COMPACT_ATOMS: atom_id res chain seq x y z
N ASN A 1 -4.10 -7.34 -0.80
CA ASN A 1 -2.89 -6.72 -1.39
C ASN A 1 -3.26 -6.12 -2.75
N SER A 2 -2.35 -5.43 -3.41
CA SER A 2 -2.61 -4.75 -4.69
C SER A 2 -3.09 -5.71 -5.80
N ARG A 3 -2.59 -6.94 -5.83
CA ARG A 3 -2.99 -7.97 -6.81
C ARG A 3 -4.49 -8.28 -6.74
N ARG A 4 -5.01 -8.46 -5.52
CA ARG A 4 -6.44 -8.71 -5.30
C ARG A 4 -7.30 -7.47 -5.56
N ALA A 5 -6.79 -6.28 -5.24
CA ALA A 5 -7.50 -5.04 -5.49
C ALA A 5 -7.83 -4.84 -6.98
N LEU A 6 -6.89 -5.18 -7.88
CA LEU A 6 -7.13 -5.11 -9.32
C LEU A 6 -8.29 -6.00 -9.81
N GLN A 7 -8.54 -7.13 -9.13
CA GLN A 7 -9.57 -8.09 -9.54
C GLN A 7 -10.98 -7.56 -9.31
N VAL A 8 -11.16 -6.67 -8.34
CA VAL A 8 -12.47 -6.14 -7.91
C VAL A 8 -12.64 -4.65 -8.20
N LEU A 9 -11.64 -4.00 -8.78
CA LEU A 9 -11.61 -2.55 -8.94
C LEU A 9 -12.80 -2.02 -9.74
N GLN A 10 -13.21 -2.76 -10.77
CA GLN A 10 -14.33 -2.37 -11.64
C GLN A 10 -15.69 -2.64 -10.99
N ASP A 11 -15.77 -3.64 -10.12
CA ASP A 11 -17.00 -3.97 -9.38
C ASP A 11 -17.28 -2.91 -8.31
N ILE A 12 -16.21 -2.40 -7.67
CA ILE A 12 -16.31 -1.36 -6.63
C ILE A 12 -16.50 0.03 -7.23
N PHE A 13 -15.83 0.32 -8.35
CA PHE A 13 -15.88 1.64 -9.00
C PHE A 13 -16.27 1.52 -10.48
N PRO A 14 -17.51 1.10 -10.79
CA PRO A 14 -17.96 0.99 -12.17
C PRO A 14 -17.95 2.36 -12.86
N LYS A 15 -17.46 2.42 -14.10
CA LYS A 15 -17.31 3.68 -14.85
C LYS A 15 -18.65 4.32 -15.22
N ASP A 16 -19.68 3.51 -15.37
CA ASP A 16 -21.04 3.85 -15.71
C ASP A 16 -21.93 4.07 -14.48
N ALA A 17 -21.36 4.10 -13.27
CA ALA A 17 -22.09 4.51 -12.08
C ALA A 17 -22.72 5.89 -12.29
N THR A 18 -23.99 6.01 -11.90
CA THR A 18 -24.75 7.28 -11.97
C THR A 18 -24.07 8.41 -11.21
N GLU A 19 -23.35 8.06 -10.14
CA GLU A 19 -22.54 8.99 -9.35
C GLU A 19 -21.17 8.39 -9.07
N GLN A 20 -20.13 9.20 -9.27
CA GLN A 20 -18.74 8.84 -8.99
C GLN A 20 -18.30 9.46 -7.65
N PRO A 21 -17.45 8.77 -6.86
CA PRO A 21 -17.01 9.27 -5.57
C PRO A 21 -16.25 10.59 -5.70
N SER A 22 -16.49 11.51 -4.77
CA SER A 22 -15.77 12.79 -4.74
C SER A 22 -14.32 12.66 -4.26
N LEU A 23 -14.03 11.67 -3.40
CA LEU A 23 -12.70 11.37 -2.87
C LEU A 23 -12.50 9.86 -2.77
N ILE A 24 -11.34 9.38 -3.22
CA ILE A 24 -10.88 8.01 -3.02
C ILE A 24 -9.51 8.05 -2.33
N ILE A 25 -9.38 7.27 -1.26
CA ILE A 25 -8.10 7.07 -0.57
C ILE A 25 -7.63 5.65 -0.86
N VAL A 26 -6.48 5.51 -1.53
CA VAL A 26 -5.88 4.23 -1.87
C VAL A 26 -4.82 3.88 -0.85
N TYR A 27 -5.00 2.77 -0.14
CA TYR A 27 -4.11 2.36 0.94
C TYR A 27 -3.68 0.89 0.80
N PHE A 28 -2.59 0.67 0.05
CA PHE A 28 -1.96 -0.63 -0.13
C PHE A 28 -0.44 -0.52 0.06
N GLY A 29 0.21 -1.65 0.31
CA GLY A 29 1.65 -1.69 0.58
C GLY A 29 2.00 -2.58 1.75
N GLY A 30 1.19 -2.60 2.82
CA GLY A 30 1.51 -3.37 4.04
C GLY A 30 1.57 -4.88 3.82
N ASN A 31 0.57 -5.45 3.15
CA ASN A 31 0.54 -6.87 2.82
C ASN A 31 1.49 -7.21 1.65
N ASP A 32 1.59 -6.30 0.70
CA ASP A 32 2.48 -6.40 -0.46
C ASP A 32 3.96 -6.48 -0.02
N SER A 33 4.34 -5.71 1.00
CA SER A 33 5.68 -5.64 1.57
C SER A 33 6.03 -6.75 2.57
N VAL A 34 5.15 -7.72 2.79
CA VAL A 34 5.52 -8.96 3.52
C VAL A 34 6.66 -9.62 2.75
N LEU A 35 7.66 -10.16 3.43
CA LEU A 35 8.80 -10.85 2.82
C LEU A 35 8.33 -12.08 2.03
N ALA A 36 9.02 -12.35 0.93
CA ALA A 36 8.69 -13.47 0.08
C ALA A 36 8.85 -14.80 0.84
N HIS A 37 7.78 -15.59 0.87
CA HIS A 37 7.85 -16.94 1.42
C HIS A 37 8.44 -17.90 0.37
N PRO A 38 9.29 -18.87 0.74
CA PRO A 38 9.92 -19.78 -0.23
C PRO A 38 8.94 -20.59 -1.10
N SER A 39 7.74 -20.88 -0.60
CA SER A 39 6.71 -21.58 -1.39
C SER A 39 6.08 -20.71 -2.49
N GLY A 40 6.36 -19.40 -2.52
CA GLY A 40 5.65 -18.42 -3.35
C GLY A 40 4.20 -18.16 -2.93
N LEU A 41 3.71 -18.88 -1.91
CA LEU A 41 2.39 -18.67 -1.34
C LEU A 41 2.47 -17.58 -0.26
N GLY A 42 1.54 -16.64 -0.29
CA GLY A 42 1.45 -15.60 0.74
C GLY A 42 0.88 -14.29 0.21
N GLN A 43 1.02 -13.25 1.04
CA GLN A 43 0.52 -11.92 0.74
C GLN A 43 1.50 -11.08 -0.10
N HIS A 44 2.77 -11.49 -0.15
CA HIS A 44 3.83 -10.77 -0.86
C HIS A 44 3.46 -10.49 -2.31
N VAL A 45 3.77 -9.27 -2.74
CA VAL A 45 3.71 -8.84 -4.13
C VAL A 45 5.06 -8.23 -4.46
N PRO A 46 5.86 -8.80 -5.37
CA PRO A 46 7.17 -8.26 -5.72
C PRO A 46 7.11 -6.76 -6.04
N LEU A 47 8.12 -5.99 -5.63
CA LEU A 47 8.09 -4.52 -5.69
C LEU A 47 7.73 -3.98 -7.09
N GLN A 48 8.31 -4.57 -8.14
CA GLN A 48 8.00 -4.17 -9.52
C GLN A 48 6.54 -4.45 -9.89
N GLU A 49 6.00 -5.59 -9.47
CA GLU A 49 4.59 -5.92 -9.67
C GLU A 49 3.69 -4.97 -8.85
N TYR A 50 4.07 -4.63 -7.62
CA TYR A 50 3.35 -3.65 -6.80
C TYR A 50 3.28 -2.29 -7.50
N ILE A 51 4.39 -1.77 -8.02
CA ILE A 51 4.43 -0.50 -8.77
C ILE A 51 3.50 -0.56 -9.99
N GLN A 52 3.53 -1.67 -10.74
CA GLN A 52 2.63 -1.86 -11.89
C GLN A 52 1.17 -1.93 -11.47
N ASN A 53 0.86 -2.64 -10.39
CA ASN A 53 -0.50 -2.77 -9.88
C ASN A 53 -1.05 -1.43 -9.39
N MET A 54 -0.26 -0.68 -8.61
CA MET A 54 -0.63 0.64 -8.13
C MET A 54 -0.79 1.64 -9.29
N THR A 55 0.04 1.54 -10.34
CA THR A 55 -0.08 2.36 -11.55
C THR A 55 -1.42 2.10 -12.24
N LYS A 56 -1.79 0.83 -12.42
CA LYS A 56 -3.07 0.43 -13.02
C LYS A 56 -4.26 0.93 -12.19
N ILE A 57 -4.20 0.79 -10.86
CA ILE A 57 -5.22 1.32 -9.95
C ILE A 57 -5.33 2.84 -10.10
N ALA A 58 -4.22 3.57 -10.05
CA ALA A 58 -4.18 5.02 -10.18
C ALA A 58 -4.80 5.51 -11.49
N ILE A 59 -4.41 4.91 -12.62
CA ILE A 59 -4.93 5.26 -13.96
C ILE A 59 -6.43 5.00 -14.04
N TYR A 60 -6.88 3.83 -13.56
CA TYR A 60 -8.30 3.49 -13.58
C TYR A 60 -9.13 4.49 -12.77
N LEU A 61 -8.73 4.76 -11.53
CA LEU A 61 -9.42 5.70 -10.65
C LEU A 61 -9.45 7.13 -11.23
N LYS A 62 -8.34 7.59 -11.83
CA LYS A 62 -8.30 8.90 -12.53
C LYS A 62 -9.28 8.98 -13.70
N SER A 63 -9.60 7.84 -14.31
CA SER A 63 -10.53 7.77 -15.45
C SER A 63 -12.01 7.80 -15.06
N LEU A 64 -12.35 7.63 -13.78
CA LEU A 64 -13.74 7.60 -13.29
C LEU A 64 -14.44 8.94 -13.50
N SER A 65 -13.78 10.04 -13.12
CA SER A 65 -14.34 11.38 -13.24
C SER A 65 -13.26 12.44 -13.07
N LYS A 66 -13.41 13.58 -13.77
CA LYS A 66 -12.55 14.76 -13.57
C LYS A 66 -12.71 15.41 -12.19
N LYS A 67 -13.81 15.12 -11.48
CA LYS A 67 -14.12 15.68 -10.16
C LYS A 67 -13.56 14.82 -9.02
N THR A 68 -13.38 13.52 -9.23
CA THR A 68 -12.87 12.60 -8.21
C THR A 68 -11.45 12.99 -7.80
N ARG A 69 -11.26 13.25 -6.51
CA ARG A 69 -9.95 13.45 -5.90
C ARG A 69 -9.39 12.10 -5.46
N ILE A 70 -8.09 11.90 -5.64
CA ILE A 70 -7.44 10.64 -5.29
C ILE A 70 -6.22 10.96 -4.43
N ILE A 71 -6.11 10.26 -3.31
CA ILE A 71 -4.98 10.35 -2.40
C ILE A 71 -4.45 8.94 -2.17
N PHE A 72 -3.15 8.76 -2.27
CA PHE A 72 -2.49 7.51 -1.92
C PHE A 72 -1.85 7.60 -0.54
N LEU A 73 -1.89 6.51 0.20
CA LEU A 73 -1.21 6.37 1.47
C LEU A 73 -0.06 5.38 1.30
N GLY A 74 1.15 5.80 1.67
CA GLY A 74 2.31 4.91 1.74
C GLY A 74 2.11 3.81 2.78
N SER A 75 2.82 2.69 2.64
CA SER A 75 2.79 1.59 3.61
C SER A 75 3.11 2.12 5.02
N PRO A 76 2.34 1.77 6.07
CA PRO A 76 2.64 2.23 7.41
C PRO A 76 3.96 1.62 7.91
N PRO A 77 4.64 2.25 8.89
CA PRO A 77 5.76 1.62 9.55
C PRO A 77 5.26 0.45 10.41
N VAL A 78 6.16 -0.46 10.76
CA VAL A 78 5.86 -1.52 11.72
C VAL A 78 6.91 -1.59 12.81
N ASN A 79 6.50 -2.03 13.99
CA ASN A 79 7.38 -2.32 15.11
C ASN A 79 7.58 -3.84 15.21
N GLU A 80 8.62 -4.36 14.56
CA GLU A 80 8.84 -5.81 14.45
C GLU A 80 8.83 -6.56 15.80
N PRO A 81 9.47 -6.04 16.88
CA PRO A 81 9.45 -6.68 18.20
C PRO A 81 8.05 -6.89 18.81
N GLN A 82 7.04 -6.12 18.39
CA GLN A 82 5.69 -6.21 18.95
C GLN A 82 4.71 -6.95 18.04
N LEU A 83 5.12 -7.31 16.82
CA LEU A 83 4.28 -8.08 15.93
C LEU A 83 4.26 -9.55 16.36
N LEU A 84 3.17 -9.96 17.01
CA LEU A 84 2.91 -11.36 17.36
C LEU A 84 2.92 -12.25 16.10
N GLY A 85 3.70 -13.33 16.14
CA GLY A 85 3.79 -14.29 15.03
C GLY A 85 4.50 -13.75 13.79
N ASN A 86 5.32 -12.68 13.90
CA ASN A 86 6.07 -12.11 12.78
C ASN A 86 7.31 -12.91 12.39
N SER A 87 7.36 -14.21 12.67
CA SER A 87 8.47 -15.05 12.25
C SER A 87 8.02 -16.47 11.94
N ASP A 88 8.75 -17.11 11.04
CA ASP A 88 8.59 -18.54 10.79
C ASP A 88 9.28 -19.40 11.87
N LEU A 89 9.19 -20.72 11.72
CA LEU A 89 9.81 -21.69 12.62
C LEU A 89 11.35 -21.58 12.71
N LEU A 90 11.98 -20.87 11.76
CA LEU A 90 13.43 -20.60 11.73
C LEU A 90 13.77 -19.20 12.26
N GLY A 91 12.79 -18.47 12.77
CA GLY A 91 12.97 -17.11 13.29
C GLY A 91 13.11 -16.04 12.20
N ARG A 92 12.87 -16.35 10.93
CA ARG A 92 12.95 -15.37 9.84
C ARG A 92 11.71 -14.49 9.86
N PRO A 93 11.86 -13.16 9.78
CA PRO A 93 10.71 -12.27 9.90
C PRO A 93 9.77 -12.39 8.70
N PHE A 94 8.46 -12.23 8.92
CA PHE A 94 7.51 -12.09 7.79
C PHE A 94 7.41 -10.66 7.30
N ARG A 95 7.56 -9.67 8.18
CA ARG A 95 7.48 -8.26 7.85
C ARG A 95 8.56 -7.49 8.58
N THR A 96 9.15 -6.51 7.89
CA THR A 96 10.11 -5.56 8.45
C THR A 96 9.69 -4.14 8.13
N ASN A 97 10.04 -3.20 9.01
CA ASN A 97 9.81 -1.78 8.83
C ASN A 97 10.55 -1.26 7.59
N GLU A 98 11.72 -1.84 7.31
CA GLU A 98 12.50 -1.54 6.11
C GLU A 98 11.77 -1.97 4.83
N SER A 99 11.16 -3.15 4.80
CA SER A 99 10.34 -3.56 3.66
C SER A 99 9.14 -2.61 3.49
N CYS A 100 8.49 -2.21 4.58
CA CYS A 100 7.41 -1.22 4.52
C CYS A 100 7.90 0.13 3.97
N ARG A 101 9.08 0.60 4.35
CA ARG A 101 9.71 1.84 3.84
C ARG A 101 9.86 1.79 2.32
N ILE A 102 10.43 0.71 1.78
CA ILE A 102 10.67 0.54 0.33
C ILE A 102 9.36 0.65 -0.46
N TYR A 103 8.28 0.00 0.01
CA TYR A 103 6.98 0.07 -0.66
C TYR A 103 6.30 1.43 -0.49
N SER A 104 6.47 2.08 0.67
CA SER A 104 6.02 3.46 0.88
C SER A 104 6.68 4.40 -0.12
N GLU A 105 8.01 4.36 -0.25
CA GLU A 105 8.76 5.20 -1.18
C GLU A 105 8.38 4.97 -2.64
N ALA A 106 8.20 3.70 -3.04
CA ALA A 106 7.73 3.36 -4.38
C ALA A 106 6.33 3.94 -4.67
N CYS A 107 5.42 3.87 -3.69
CA CYS A 107 4.09 4.47 -3.80
C CYS A 107 4.16 5.99 -3.96
N LEU A 108 4.98 6.65 -3.14
CA LEU A 108 5.18 8.11 -3.18
C LEU A 108 5.81 8.57 -4.50
N SER A 109 6.81 7.83 -5.01
CA SER A 109 7.46 8.12 -6.29
C SER A 109 6.46 8.02 -7.44
N LEU A 110 5.71 6.91 -7.51
CA LEU A 110 4.65 6.71 -8.50
C LEU A 110 3.61 7.83 -8.48
N CYS A 111 3.20 8.26 -7.30
CA CYS A 111 2.23 9.35 -7.18
C CYS A 111 2.80 10.68 -7.66
N ARG A 112 4.08 10.95 -7.40
CA ARG A 112 4.79 12.13 -7.92
C ARG A 112 4.77 12.12 -9.45
N ASP A 113 5.12 10.99 -10.07
CA ASP A 113 5.20 10.85 -11.52
C ASP A 113 3.83 11.01 -12.19
N LEU A 114 2.76 10.52 -11.55
CA LEU A 114 1.38 10.63 -12.05
C LEU A 114 0.67 11.92 -11.65
N ASN A 115 1.35 12.82 -10.95
CA ASN A 115 0.80 14.05 -10.35
C ASN A 115 -0.46 13.77 -9.48
N ILE A 116 -0.37 12.76 -8.62
CA ILE A 116 -1.38 12.36 -7.63
C ILE A 116 -0.88 12.75 -6.25
N LYS A 117 -1.78 13.20 -5.37
CA LYS A 117 -1.41 13.51 -3.99
C LYS A 117 -1.17 12.21 -3.21
N ALA A 118 -0.12 12.20 -2.40
CA ALA A 118 0.17 11.08 -1.54
C ALA A 118 0.61 11.54 -0.15
N ILE A 119 0.36 10.70 0.85
CA ILE A 119 0.74 10.93 2.24
C ILE A 119 1.75 9.86 2.63
N ASP A 120 2.92 10.31 3.06
CA ASP A 120 3.97 9.47 3.63
C ASP A 120 3.64 9.12 5.08
N ILE A 121 2.76 8.12 5.24
CA ILE A 121 2.36 7.61 6.56
C ILE A 121 3.56 6.97 7.27
N TRP A 122 4.45 6.30 6.53
CA TRP A 122 5.65 5.68 7.07
C TRP A 122 6.47 6.68 7.88
N SER A 123 6.84 7.81 7.28
CA SER A 123 7.58 8.84 8.00
C SER A 123 6.73 9.59 9.02
N ALA A 124 5.47 9.88 8.69
CA ALA A 124 4.60 10.72 9.54
C ALA A 124 4.38 10.11 10.93
N ILE A 125 4.11 8.79 11.00
CA ILE A 125 3.93 8.09 12.28
C ILE A 125 5.23 8.13 13.09
N GLN A 126 6.37 7.90 12.44
CA GLN A 126 7.67 7.83 13.10
C GLN A 126 8.24 9.18 13.57
N ARG A 127 7.58 10.31 13.25
CA ARG A 127 7.97 11.63 13.80
C ARG A 127 7.72 11.72 15.30
N ARG A 128 6.78 10.94 15.83
CA ARG A 128 6.57 10.81 17.28
C ARG A 128 7.70 9.98 17.87
N LYS A 129 8.27 10.42 18.99
CA LYS A 129 9.37 9.69 19.67
C LYS A 129 8.90 8.33 20.20
N ASP A 130 7.64 8.25 20.62
CA ASP A 130 7.00 7.10 21.25
C ASP A 130 6.21 6.23 20.26
N TRP A 131 6.46 6.36 18.94
CA TRP A 131 5.65 5.66 17.93
C TRP A 131 5.73 4.13 18.08
N ARG A 132 6.84 3.61 18.60
CA ARG A 132 7.05 2.19 18.90
C ARG A 132 6.38 1.74 20.19
N GLU A 133 5.66 2.63 20.88
CA GLU A 133 4.91 2.38 22.12
C GLU A 133 3.41 2.66 21.96
N VAL A 134 3.01 3.47 20.96
CA VAL A 134 1.64 3.99 20.85
C VAL A 134 1.00 3.87 19.46
N CYS A 135 1.72 3.39 18.44
CA CYS A 135 1.22 3.32 17.06
C CYS A 135 1.40 1.90 16.49
N PHE A 136 0.47 0.99 16.81
CA PHE A 136 0.45 -0.38 16.29
C PHE A 136 -0.95 -0.82 15.90
#